data_AF-A0A7Y2ZGD4-F1
#
_entry.id   AF-A0A7Y2ZGD4-F1
#
_cell.length_a   1.000
_cell.length_b   1.000
_cell.length_c   1.000
_cell.angle_alpha   90.00
_cell.angle_beta   90.00
_cell.angle_gamma   90.00
#
_symmetry.space_group_name_H-M   'P 1'
#
loop_
_entity.id
_entity.type
_entity.pdbx_description
1 polymer ?
#
loop_
_entity_poly.entity_id
_entity_poly.type
_entity_poly.pdbx_seq_one_letter_code
_entity_poly.pdbx_strand_id
1 'polypeptide(L)'
;MAPSIEGRTHMFSEHGLYDGLFLMRDEESGTFWDHMTGEAVYGPLVGTSLEIENLRQTTVEQILREDSEALAALSDRTLWSDEELKLDGLLARVRGSLSQFFSNTVEREDDRRPTMDLGLGIWGGDAPIYYPYDVVLEAGNALLDRYDGRGILVFLDPTARALAGYFTEADAFEWDDDVLRLSDGTVVEGGVLRAADGTRVPDRRPLQVFTRWYGFSLTFPGVAIYDGG
;
A
#
# COMPACT_ATOMS: atom_id res chain seq x y z
N MET A 1 13.54 -1.63 -8.13
CA MET A 1 14.08 -2.34 -9.32
C MET A 1 13.33 -1.87 -10.55
N ALA A 2 13.89 -1.99 -11.75
CA ALA A 2 13.11 -1.86 -12.98
C ALA A 2 12.40 -3.20 -13.24
N PRO A 3 11.13 -3.21 -13.68
CA PRO A 3 10.37 -4.44 -13.89
C PRO A 3 11.08 -5.32 -14.92
N SER A 4 11.15 -6.63 -14.62
CA SER A 4 11.86 -7.59 -15.45
C SER A 4 11.07 -8.87 -15.67
N ILE A 5 11.16 -9.42 -16.88
CA ILE A 5 10.55 -10.69 -17.28
C ILE A 5 11.71 -11.63 -17.63
N GLU A 6 11.80 -12.77 -16.93
CA GLU A 6 12.89 -13.74 -17.12
C GLU A 6 14.30 -13.10 -17.00
N GLY A 7 14.46 -12.14 -16.09
CA GLY A 7 15.73 -11.42 -15.87
C GLY A 7 16.08 -10.37 -16.93
N ARG A 8 15.19 -10.08 -17.88
CA ARG A 8 15.34 -8.98 -18.85
C ARG A 8 14.47 -7.81 -18.43
N THR A 9 15.06 -6.62 -18.32
CA THR A 9 14.30 -5.38 -18.10
C THR A 9 13.44 -5.08 -19.31
N HIS A 10 12.16 -4.81 -19.07
CA HIS A 10 11.18 -4.42 -20.08
C HIS A 10 10.63 -3.02 -19.77
N MET A 11 10.08 -2.36 -20.78
CA MET A 11 9.41 -1.07 -20.64
C MET A 11 7.92 -1.28 -20.42
N PHE A 12 7.39 -0.62 -19.39
CA PHE A 12 5.96 -0.67 -19.08
C PHE A 12 5.38 0.74 -19.13
N SER A 13 4.16 0.84 -19.64
CA SER A 13 3.41 2.08 -19.71
C SER A 13 1.94 1.82 -19.38
N GLU A 14 1.28 2.86 -18.85
CA GLU A 14 -0.16 2.84 -18.62
C GLU A 14 -0.89 2.87 -19.97
N HIS A 15 -1.80 1.92 -20.18
CA HIS A 15 -2.47 1.73 -21.48
C HIS A 15 -4.00 1.67 -21.38
N GLY A 16 -4.57 1.84 -20.20
CA GLY A 16 -6.02 1.94 -20.03
C GLY A 16 -6.51 1.53 -18.64
N LEU A 17 -7.84 1.46 -18.54
CA LEU A 17 -8.56 1.03 -17.35
C LEU A 17 -9.34 -0.25 -17.59
N TYR A 18 -9.35 -1.13 -16.61
CA TYR A 18 -10.18 -2.32 -16.53
C TYR A 18 -10.71 -2.44 -15.10
N ASP A 19 -12.03 -2.56 -14.92
CA ASP A 19 -12.70 -2.55 -13.60
C ASP A 19 -12.20 -1.42 -12.68
N GLY A 20 -12.17 -0.18 -13.19
CA GLY A 20 -11.74 0.99 -12.41
C GLY A 20 -10.24 1.00 -12.02
N LEU A 21 -9.44 0.08 -12.54
CA LEU A 21 -8.02 -0.09 -12.22
C LEU A 21 -7.14 0.11 -13.44
N PHE A 22 -5.93 0.64 -13.25
CA PHE A 22 -4.96 0.78 -14.32
C PHE A 22 -4.47 -0.58 -14.82
N LEU A 23 -4.35 -0.71 -16.14
CA LEU A 23 -3.62 -1.79 -16.77
C LEU A 23 -2.28 -1.29 -17.29
N MET A 24 -1.23 -2.02 -16.93
CA MET A 24 0.11 -1.79 -17.44
C MET A 24 0.34 -2.66 -18.66
N ARG A 25 0.93 -2.10 -19.72
CA ARG A 25 1.32 -2.87 -20.91
C ARG A 25 2.84 -2.93 -21.01
N ASP A 26 3.36 -4.13 -21.20
CA ASP A 26 4.74 -4.40 -21.63
C ASP A 26 4.87 -4.01 -23.10
N GLU A 27 5.74 -3.04 -23.42
CA GLU A 27 5.88 -2.50 -24.77
C GLU A 27 6.56 -3.48 -25.74
N GLU A 28 7.37 -4.39 -25.21
CA GLU A 28 8.11 -5.37 -25.99
C GLU A 28 7.20 -6.53 -26.44
N SER A 29 6.36 -7.07 -25.56
CA SER A 29 5.47 -8.20 -25.91
C SER A 29 4.04 -7.77 -26.24
N GLY A 30 3.63 -6.57 -25.82
CA GLY A 30 2.24 -6.13 -25.86
C GLY A 30 1.33 -6.80 -24.83
N THR A 31 1.88 -7.54 -23.86
CA THR A 31 1.11 -8.16 -22.77
C THR A 31 0.63 -7.10 -21.78
N PHE A 32 -0.62 -7.24 -21.32
CA PHE A 32 -1.22 -6.43 -20.27
C PHE A 32 -1.13 -7.17 -18.93
N TRP A 33 -0.87 -6.39 -17.89
CA TRP A 33 -0.56 -6.85 -16.55
C TRP A 33 -1.43 -6.12 -15.53
N ASP A 34 -1.94 -6.86 -14.55
CA ASP A 34 -2.56 -6.28 -13.37
C ASP A 34 -1.47 -5.63 -12.50
N HIS A 35 -1.63 -4.34 -12.20
CA HIS A 35 -0.59 -3.55 -11.55
C HIS A 35 -0.41 -3.86 -10.06
N MET A 36 -1.35 -4.57 -9.41
CA MET A 36 -1.27 -4.93 -7.99
C MET A 36 -0.71 -6.34 -7.80
N THR A 37 -1.19 -7.30 -8.58
CA THR A 37 -0.80 -8.71 -8.47
C THR A 37 0.40 -9.05 -9.34
N GLY A 38 0.68 -8.24 -10.37
CA GLY A 38 1.70 -8.52 -11.36
C GLY A 38 1.32 -9.65 -12.31
N GLU A 39 0.07 -10.12 -12.33
CA GLU A 39 -0.37 -11.20 -13.23
C GLU A 39 -0.55 -10.71 -14.66
N ALA A 40 -0.09 -11.50 -15.64
CA ALA A 40 -0.39 -11.27 -17.05
C ALA A 40 -1.85 -11.64 -17.35
N VAL A 41 -2.69 -10.62 -17.61
CA VAL A 41 -4.13 -10.78 -17.81
C VAL A 41 -4.53 -10.91 -19.28
N TYR A 42 -3.71 -10.39 -20.20
CA TYR A 42 -3.98 -10.49 -21.65
C TYR A 42 -2.70 -10.40 -22.47
N GLY A 43 -2.58 -11.23 -23.51
CA GLY A 43 -1.46 -11.20 -24.45
C GLY A 43 -0.58 -12.46 -24.40
N PRO A 44 0.59 -12.44 -25.06
CA PRO A 44 1.42 -13.64 -25.26
C PRO A 44 1.98 -14.27 -23.99
N LEU A 45 2.13 -13.51 -22.90
CA LEU A 45 2.75 -13.96 -21.65
C LEU A 45 1.74 -14.34 -20.56
N VAL A 46 0.45 -14.50 -20.89
CA VAL A 46 -0.57 -15.00 -19.95
C VAL A 46 -0.13 -16.32 -19.31
N GLY A 47 -0.32 -16.43 -18.00
CA GLY A 47 0.17 -17.54 -17.18
C GLY A 47 1.54 -17.28 -16.53
N THR A 48 2.11 -16.10 -16.74
CA THR A 48 3.28 -15.59 -16.02
C THR A 48 2.89 -14.45 -15.07
N SER A 49 3.74 -14.17 -14.09
CA SER A 49 3.57 -13.07 -13.13
C SER A 49 4.89 -12.33 -12.93
N LEU A 50 4.81 -11.01 -12.75
CA LEU A 50 5.94 -10.17 -12.35
C LEU A 50 6.25 -10.38 -10.87
N GLU A 51 7.51 -10.17 -10.51
CA GLU A 51 7.88 -9.96 -9.12
C GLU A 51 7.26 -8.65 -8.64
N ILE A 52 6.46 -8.73 -7.57
CA ILE A 52 5.80 -7.60 -6.94
C ILE A 52 6.51 -7.24 -5.64
N GLU A 53 6.63 -5.94 -5.42
CA GLU A 53 7.32 -5.35 -4.28
C GLU A 53 6.41 -4.35 -3.59
N ASN A 54 6.63 -4.16 -2.29
CA ASN A 54 5.85 -3.21 -1.52
C ASN A 54 6.10 -1.76 -1.95
N LEU A 55 5.02 -1.00 -2.10
CA LEU A 55 5.10 0.45 -2.23
C LEU A 55 5.03 1.09 -0.84
N ARG A 56 6.17 1.56 -0.35
CA ARG A 56 6.23 2.26 0.94
C ARG A 56 5.90 3.75 0.76
N GLN A 57 4.81 4.20 1.38
CA GLN A 57 4.59 5.63 1.66
C GLN A 57 5.61 6.09 2.69
N THR A 58 6.37 7.14 2.38
CA THR A 58 7.50 7.60 3.21
C THR A 58 7.75 9.08 3.00
N THR A 59 8.54 9.68 3.89
CA THR A 59 9.03 11.07 3.76
C THR A 59 10.53 11.11 3.50
N VAL A 60 11.01 12.22 2.95
CA VAL A 60 12.46 12.47 2.79
C VAL A 60 13.18 12.38 4.14
N GLU A 61 12.55 12.84 5.22
CA GLU A 61 13.10 12.75 6.57
C GLU A 61 13.29 11.29 7.02
N GLN A 62 12.32 10.40 6.78
CA GLN A 62 12.45 8.99 7.13
C GLN A 62 13.59 8.34 6.34
N ILE A 63 13.67 8.62 5.03
CA ILE A 63 14.74 8.10 4.19
C ILE A 63 16.12 8.55 4.67
N LEU A 64 16.30 9.84 4.98
CA LEU A 64 17.59 10.36 5.47
C LEU A 64 17.97 9.84 6.86
N ARG A 65 16.99 9.48 7.70
CA ARG A 65 17.25 8.82 8.99
C ARG A 65 17.66 7.35 8.83
N GLU A 66 17.19 6.68 7.79
CA GLU A 66 17.54 5.30 7.47
C GLU A 66 18.89 5.20 6.75
N ASP A 67 19.13 6.13 5.84
CA ASP A 67 20.34 6.22 5.04
C ASP A 67 20.74 7.69 4.93
N SER A 68 21.72 8.08 5.75
CA SER A 68 22.23 9.45 5.77
C SER A 68 22.97 9.86 4.49
N GLU A 69 23.33 8.89 3.63
CA GLU A 69 23.96 9.13 2.33
C GLU A 69 22.93 9.20 1.18
N ALA A 70 21.65 8.98 1.46
CA ALA A 70 20.60 9.05 0.44
C ALA A 70 20.56 10.43 -0.22
N LEU A 71 20.48 10.43 -1.55
CA LEU A 71 20.40 11.65 -2.35
C LEU A 71 18.94 12.08 -2.52
N ALA A 72 18.62 13.30 -2.11
CA ALA A 72 17.33 13.94 -2.38
C ALA A 72 17.48 14.97 -3.51
N ALA A 73 16.71 14.81 -4.59
CA ALA A 73 16.67 15.75 -5.70
C ALA A 73 15.33 16.50 -5.70
N LEU A 74 15.39 17.82 -5.88
CA LEU A 74 14.21 18.68 -6.05
C LEU A 74 14.09 19.06 -7.53
N SER A 75 12.93 18.81 -8.12
CA SER A 75 12.62 19.26 -9.48
C SER A 75 12.02 20.67 -9.43
N ASP A 76 12.48 21.53 -10.32
CA ASP A 76 11.91 22.85 -10.60
C ASP A 76 10.69 22.80 -11.53
N ARG A 77 10.28 21.59 -11.95
CA ARG A 77 9.05 21.37 -12.72
C ARG A 77 7.84 21.75 -11.87
N THR A 78 7.11 22.78 -12.29
CA THR A 78 5.79 23.08 -11.76
C THR A 78 4.84 21.93 -12.10
N LEU A 79 4.54 21.07 -11.12
CA LEU A 79 3.67 19.91 -11.33
C LEU A 79 2.19 20.31 -11.41
N TRP A 80 1.77 21.33 -10.64
CA TRP A 80 0.41 21.87 -10.59
C TRP A 80 0.43 23.34 -10.12
N SER A 81 -0.67 24.07 -10.28
CA SER A 81 -0.78 25.42 -9.71
C SER A 81 -0.91 25.35 -8.18
N ASP A 82 -0.35 26.34 -7.45
CA ASP A 82 -0.41 26.41 -5.99
C ASP A 82 -1.84 26.37 -5.42
N GLU A 83 -2.85 26.68 -6.23
CA GLU A 83 -4.27 26.59 -5.88
C GLU A 83 -4.80 25.15 -5.82
N GLU A 84 -4.28 24.26 -6.67
CA GLU A 84 -4.67 22.84 -6.72
C GLU A 84 -4.00 22.01 -5.61
N LEU A 85 -2.88 22.50 -5.06
CA LEU A 85 -2.15 21.91 -3.94
C LEU A 85 -2.63 22.40 -2.56
N LYS A 86 -3.58 23.34 -2.49
CA LYS A 86 -4.20 23.73 -1.22
C LYS A 86 -4.86 22.50 -0.59
N LEU A 87 -4.62 22.31 0.71
CA LEU A 87 -5.14 21.19 1.48
C LEU A 87 -6.65 20.98 1.28
N ASP A 88 -7.42 22.06 1.16
CA ASP A 88 -8.86 22.02 0.89
C ASP A 88 -9.21 21.49 -0.52
N GLY A 89 -8.43 21.82 -1.54
CA GLY A 89 -8.60 21.33 -2.92
C GLY A 89 -8.20 19.87 -3.10
N LEU A 90 -7.12 19.46 -2.42
CA LEU A 90 -6.70 18.06 -2.33
C LEU A 90 -7.73 17.21 -1.57
N LEU A 91 -8.19 17.66 -0.40
CA LEU A 91 -9.18 16.94 0.41
C LEU A 91 -10.56 16.86 -0.27
N ALA A 92 -11.00 17.91 -0.98
CA ALA A 92 -12.27 17.89 -1.71
C ALA A 92 -12.26 16.89 -2.88
N ARG A 93 -11.13 16.78 -3.60
CA ARG A 93 -10.96 15.84 -4.71
C ARG A 93 -10.77 14.39 -4.25
N VAL A 94 -10.14 14.22 -3.09
CA VAL A 94 -9.95 12.92 -2.43
C VAL A 94 -11.25 12.39 -1.80
N ARG A 95 -12.18 13.26 -1.41
CA ARG A 95 -13.47 12.90 -0.78
C ARG A 95 -14.63 12.74 -1.77
N GLY A 96 -14.48 13.14 -3.03
CA GLY A 96 -15.61 13.36 -3.92
C GLY A 96 -15.73 12.36 -5.06
N SER A 97 -16.16 11.12 -4.76
CA SER A 97 -16.54 10.07 -5.72
C SER A 97 -15.45 9.59 -6.70
N LEU A 98 -15.54 8.32 -7.10
CA LEU A 98 -14.77 7.81 -8.23
C LEU A 98 -15.20 8.60 -9.48
N SER A 99 -14.25 9.13 -10.27
CA SER A 99 -14.62 9.94 -11.43
C SER A 99 -15.40 9.09 -12.45
N GLN A 100 -16.31 9.71 -13.23
CA GLN A 100 -17.17 8.97 -14.18
C GLN A 100 -16.39 8.11 -15.18
N PHE A 101 -15.15 8.50 -15.50
CA PHE A 101 -14.28 7.72 -16.38
C PHE A 101 -13.92 6.34 -15.79
N PHE A 102 -13.75 6.28 -14.47
CA PHE A 102 -13.40 5.05 -13.75
C PHE A 102 -14.66 4.26 -13.35
N SER A 103 -15.71 4.93 -12.86
CA SER A 103 -16.94 4.22 -12.46
C SER A 103 -17.62 3.51 -13.62
N ASN A 104 -17.50 4.03 -14.85
CA ASN A 104 -18.08 3.42 -16.04
C ASN A 104 -17.38 2.12 -16.47
N THR A 105 -16.18 1.83 -15.98
CA THR A 105 -15.47 0.58 -16.29
C THR A 105 -15.66 -0.49 -15.22
N VAL A 106 -16.26 -0.16 -14.07
CA VAL A 106 -16.55 -1.10 -12.99
C VAL A 106 -17.86 -1.82 -13.29
N GLU A 107 -17.81 -3.13 -13.52
CA GLU A 107 -19.04 -3.92 -13.75
C GLU A 107 -19.88 -4.07 -12.48
N ARG A 108 -19.24 -4.31 -11.33
CA ARG A 108 -19.91 -4.48 -10.03
C ARG A 108 -19.06 -3.94 -8.89
N GLU A 109 -19.53 -2.87 -8.24
CA GLU A 109 -18.92 -2.37 -7.00
C GLU A 109 -19.19 -3.31 -5.81
N ASP A 110 -18.26 -3.31 -4.85
CA ASP A 110 -18.42 -3.95 -3.55
C ASP A 110 -18.92 -2.91 -2.53
N ASP A 111 -20.18 -3.02 -2.13
CA ASP A 111 -20.89 -2.04 -1.30
C ASP A 111 -20.73 -2.26 0.21
N ARG A 112 -19.91 -3.24 0.62
CA ARG A 112 -19.62 -3.50 2.05
C ARG A 112 -18.93 -2.33 2.75
N ARG A 113 -18.26 -1.44 2.00
CA ARG A 113 -17.67 -0.18 2.46
C ARG A 113 -17.87 0.91 1.41
N PRO A 114 -17.83 2.20 1.78
CA PRO A 114 -17.86 3.29 0.81
C PRO A 114 -16.76 3.15 -0.24
N THR A 115 -17.06 3.41 -1.52
CA THR A 115 -16.10 3.28 -2.65
C THR A 115 -14.75 3.96 -2.37
N MET A 116 -14.80 5.17 -1.77
CA MET A 116 -13.62 5.98 -1.45
C MET A 116 -13.11 5.79 -0.01
N ASP A 117 -13.57 4.77 0.70
CA ASP A 117 -13.04 4.43 2.02
C ASP A 117 -11.52 4.15 1.93
N LEU A 118 -10.77 4.52 2.95
CA LEU A 118 -9.29 4.43 2.97
C LEU A 118 -8.87 3.33 3.94
N GLY A 119 -7.79 2.62 3.62
CA GLY A 119 -7.33 1.50 4.43
C GLY A 119 -6.09 0.84 3.87
N LEU A 120 -5.61 -0.17 4.59
CA LEU A 120 -4.49 -1.00 4.18
C LEU A 120 -5.01 -2.33 3.65
N GLY A 121 -4.76 -2.63 2.38
CA GLY A 121 -4.93 -3.98 1.86
C GLY A 121 -3.68 -4.80 2.09
N ILE A 122 -3.81 -6.04 2.56
CA ILE A 122 -2.74 -7.02 2.71
C ILE A 122 -3.09 -8.28 1.90
N TRP A 123 -2.15 -8.78 1.09
CA TRP A 123 -2.33 -9.97 0.25
C TRP A 123 -1.04 -10.82 0.14
N GLY A 124 -1.03 -11.83 -0.73
CA GLY A 124 0.10 -12.73 -0.97
C GLY A 124 0.01 -14.10 -0.28
N GLY A 125 -1.09 -14.35 0.43
CA GLY A 125 -1.46 -15.64 1.02
C GLY A 125 -2.86 -16.04 0.57
N ASP A 126 -3.47 -17.01 1.25
CA ASP A 126 -4.74 -17.61 0.80
C ASP A 126 -5.96 -16.67 0.93
N ALA A 127 -5.92 -15.72 1.86
CA ALA A 127 -7.06 -14.85 2.19
C ALA A 127 -6.63 -13.40 2.38
N PRO A 128 -6.78 -12.53 1.35
CA PRO A 128 -6.46 -11.11 1.49
C PRO A 128 -7.38 -10.44 2.52
N ILE A 129 -6.85 -9.44 3.21
CA ILE A 129 -7.56 -8.70 4.27
C ILE A 129 -7.42 -7.20 4.02
N TYR A 130 -8.52 -6.47 4.17
CA TYR A 130 -8.55 -5.01 4.19
C TYR A 130 -8.73 -4.50 5.62
N TYR A 131 -7.84 -3.62 6.05
CA TYR A 131 -7.87 -2.95 7.35
C TYR A 131 -8.35 -1.51 7.15
N PRO A 132 -9.61 -1.19 7.49
CA PRO A 132 -10.12 0.17 7.34
C PRO A 132 -9.38 1.18 8.21
N TYR A 133 -9.16 2.38 7.67
CA TYR A 133 -8.40 3.43 8.35
C TYR A 133 -9.07 3.87 9.66
N ASP A 134 -10.38 4.10 9.64
CA ASP A 134 -11.17 4.44 10.82
C ASP A 134 -11.05 3.38 11.92
N VAL A 135 -11.14 2.10 11.58
CA VAL A 135 -11.01 0.99 12.54
C VAL A 135 -9.64 0.96 13.20
N VAL A 136 -8.55 1.15 12.44
CA VAL A 136 -7.19 1.22 13.02
C VAL A 136 -7.01 2.43 13.94
N LEU A 137 -7.60 3.58 13.58
CA LEU A 137 -7.58 4.78 14.41
C LEU A 137 -8.35 4.58 15.72
N GLU A 138 -9.54 3.98 15.64
CA GLU A 138 -10.38 3.65 16.80
C GLU A 138 -9.70 2.65 17.75
N ALA A 139 -8.88 1.75 17.21
CA ALA A 139 -8.03 0.84 17.99
C ALA A 139 -6.82 1.52 18.67
N GLY A 140 -6.70 2.85 18.58
CA GLY A 140 -5.57 3.58 19.16
C GLY A 140 -4.35 3.63 18.25
N ASN A 141 -4.57 3.76 16.93
CA ASN A 141 -3.56 3.90 15.88
C ASN A 141 -2.69 2.65 15.63
N ALA A 142 -2.94 1.53 16.31
CA ALA A 142 -2.29 0.26 16.05
C ALA A 142 -3.20 -0.90 16.47
N LEU A 143 -3.01 -2.06 15.84
CA LEU A 143 -3.65 -3.31 16.21
C LEU A 143 -2.73 -4.49 15.89
N LEU A 144 -2.92 -5.58 16.63
CA LEU A 144 -2.30 -6.87 16.34
C LEU A 144 -3.35 -7.82 15.78
N ASP A 145 -2.97 -8.56 14.75
CA ASP A 145 -3.82 -9.56 14.11
C ASP A 145 -2.98 -10.75 13.62
N ARG A 146 -3.61 -11.70 12.93
CA ARG A 146 -2.97 -12.83 12.27
C ARG A 146 -3.28 -12.85 10.79
N TYR A 147 -2.22 -12.93 9.98
CA TYR A 147 -2.32 -13.11 8.55
C TYR A 147 -1.54 -14.36 8.13
N ASP A 148 -2.23 -15.30 7.49
CA ASP A 148 -1.68 -16.59 7.08
C ASP A 148 -0.95 -17.34 8.22
N GLY A 149 -1.59 -17.36 9.40
CA GLY A 149 -1.06 -17.99 10.61
C GLY A 149 0.11 -17.26 11.30
N ARG A 150 0.57 -16.12 10.76
CA ARG A 150 1.67 -15.31 11.31
C ARG A 150 1.14 -14.05 11.98
N GLY A 151 1.77 -13.63 13.07
CA GLY A 151 1.43 -12.37 13.73
C GLY A 151 1.75 -11.18 12.84
N ILE A 152 0.84 -10.22 12.81
CA ILE A 152 1.02 -8.95 12.11
C ILE A 152 0.65 -7.78 13.01
N LEU A 153 1.42 -6.72 12.91
CA LEU A 153 1.12 -5.41 13.44
C LEU A 153 0.61 -4.54 12.28
N VAL A 154 -0.57 -3.97 12.42
CA VAL A 154 -1.07 -2.92 11.52
C VAL A 154 -1.15 -1.62 12.31
N PHE A 155 -0.53 -0.56 11.82
CA PHE A 155 -0.43 0.71 12.55
C PHE A 155 -0.44 1.91 11.61
N LEU A 156 -0.79 3.06 12.17
CA LEU A 156 -0.62 4.36 11.53
C LEU A 156 0.81 4.85 11.75
N ASP A 157 1.59 4.98 10.67
CA ASP A 157 2.89 5.64 10.73
C ASP A 157 2.67 7.13 11.02
N PRO A 158 3.11 7.66 12.18
CA PRO A 158 2.88 9.05 12.57
C PRO A 158 3.61 10.05 11.66
N THR A 159 4.70 9.61 11.00
CA THR A 159 5.52 10.43 10.11
C THR A 159 4.95 10.44 8.70
N ALA A 160 4.65 9.26 8.13
CA ALA A 160 4.11 9.15 6.78
C ALA A 160 2.59 9.42 6.70
N ARG A 161 1.88 9.40 7.83
CA ARG A 161 0.42 9.54 7.93
C ARG A 161 -0.33 8.50 7.09
N ALA A 162 0.28 7.32 6.94
CA ALA A 162 -0.24 6.21 6.16
C ALA A 162 -0.25 4.93 7.01
N LEU A 163 -1.18 4.02 6.72
CA LEU A 163 -1.15 2.72 7.37
C LEU A 163 0.01 1.87 6.83
N ALA A 164 0.57 1.06 7.71
CA ALA A 164 1.61 0.10 7.41
C ALA A 164 1.39 -1.19 8.21
N GLY A 165 1.85 -2.31 7.66
CA GLY A 165 1.78 -3.63 8.26
C GLY A 165 3.15 -4.28 8.37
N TYR A 166 3.50 -4.89 9.49
CA TYR A 166 4.73 -5.68 9.66
C TYR A 166 4.42 -7.06 10.25
N PHE A 167 5.11 -8.10 9.78
CA PHE A 167 5.13 -9.36 10.52
C PHE A 167 5.86 -9.19 11.86
N THR A 168 5.26 -9.73 12.92
CA THR A 168 5.78 -9.65 14.29
C THR A 168 5.45 -10.92 15.08
N GLU A 169 6.25 -11.20 16.10
CA GLU A 169 5.97 -12.23 17.11
C GLU A 169 5.41 -11.61 18.40
N ALA A 170 5.32 -10.28 18.47
CA ALA A 170 4.77 -9.58 19.62
C ALA A 170 3.26 -9.83 19.76
N ASP A 171 2.82 -9.91 20.99
CA ASP A 171 1.44 -10.10 21.41
C ASP A 171 0.84 -8.87 22.12
N ALA A 172 1.66 -7.85 22.38
CA ALA A 172 1.24 -6.58 22.91
C ALA A 172 2.09 -5.44 22.34
N PHE A 173 1.53 -4.23 22.41
CA PHE A 173 2.22 -3.00 22.04
C PHE A 173 1.84 -1.87 22.99
N GLU A 174 2.68 -0.85 23.04
CA GLU A 174 2.42 0.42 23.72
C GLU A 174 2.93 1.58 22.88
N TRP A 175 2.22 2.70 22.95
CA TRP A 175 2.70 3.96 22.39
C TRP A 175 3.44 4.76 23.45
N ASP A 176 4.63 5.22 23.09
CA ASP A 176 5.46 6.18 23.82
C ASP A 176 5.62 7.40 22.90
N ASP A 177 4.67 8.33 23.00
CA ASP A 177 4.45 9.41 22.02
C ASP A 177 4.35 8.87 20.57
N ASP A 178 5.29 9.21 19.70
CA ASP A 178 5.36 8.78 18.30
C ASP A 178 6.15 7.46 18.11
N VAL A 179 6.57 6.80 19.20
CA VAL A 179 7.31 5.54 19.18
C VAL A 179 6.39 4.40 19.58
N LEU A 180 6.22 3.43 18.69
CA LEU A 180 5.46 2.22 18.95
C LEU A 180 6.40 1.13 19.45
N ARG A 181 6.22 0.68 20.69
CA ARG A 181 7.03 -0.36 21.33
C ARG A 181 6.25 -1.68 21.35
N LEU A 182 6.89 -2.77 20.96
CA LEU A 182 6.28 -4.10 20.93
C LEU A 182 6.82 -4.97 22.07
N SER A 183 6.03 -5.95 22.52
CA SER A 183 6.39 -6.85 23.64
C SER A 183 7.59 -7.76 23.36
N ASP A 184 7.95 -7.97 22.09
CA ASP A 184 9.17 -8.69 21.68
C ASP A 184 10.45 -7.81 21.74
N GLY A 185 10.30 -6.56 22.18
CA GLY A 185 11.38 -5.58 22.30
C GLY A 185 11.69 -4.82 21.00
N THR A 186 10.99 -5.12 19.90
CA THR A 186 11.09 -4.30 18.69
C THR A 186 10.38 -2.96 18.88
N VAL A 187 10.83 -1.94 18.14
CA VAL A 187 10.24 -0.60 18.17
C VAL A 187 10.06 -0.08 16.75
N VAL A 188 8.98 0.66 16.52
CA VAL A 188 8.81 1.47 15.31
C VAL A 188 8.99 2.93 15.70
N GLU A 189 10.04 3.55 15.18
CA GLU A 189 10.36 4.96 15.41
C GLU A 189 10.57 5.64 14.05
N GLY A 190 9.83 6.73 13.81
CA GLY A 190 9.86 7.40 12.52
C GLY A 190 9.52 6.46 11.34
N GLY A 191 8.62 5.50 11.55
CA GLY A 191 8.24 4.49 10.55
C GLY A 191 9.30 3.44 10.23
N VAL A 192 10.37 3.37 11.02
CA VAL A 192 11.44 2.37 10.86
C VAL A 192 11.33 1.32 11.95
N LEU A 193 11.21 0.05 11.56
CA LEU A 193 11.25 -1.06 12.50
C LEU A 193 12.69 -1.35 12.93
N ARG A 194 12.92 -1.36 14.25
CA ARG A 194 14.21 -1.64 14.89
C ARG A 194 14.07 -2.79 15.89
N ALA A 195 15.12 -3.59 15.99
CA ALA A 195 15.24 -4.63 17.00
C ALA A 195 15.58 -4.02 18.37
N ALA A 196 15.51 -4.85 19.42
CA ALA A 196 15.80 -4.44 20.79
C ALA A 196 17.22 -3.89 21.00
N ASP A 197 18.17 -4.28 20.14
CA ASP A 197 19.55 -3.78 20.13
C ASP A 197 19.73 -2.47 19.33
N GLY A 198 18.62 -1.91 18.82
CA GLY A 198 18.59 -0.68 18.02
C GLY A 198 18.92 -0.88 16.54
N THR A 199 19.29 -2.10 16.12
CA THR A 199 19.59 -2.39 14.72
C THR A 199 18.31 -2.36 13.88
N ARG A 200 18.44 -1.90 12.63
CA ARG A 200 17.31 -1.91 11.69
C ARG A 200 16.95 -3.35 11.35
N VAL A 201 15.67 -3.69 11.47
CA VAL A 201 15.17 -4.98 10.99
C VAL A 201 14.95 -4.86 9.48
N PRO A 202 15.48 -5.78 8.66
CA PRO A 202 15.14 -5.85 7.24
C PRO A 202 13.63 -5.91 7.05
N ASP A 203 13.16 -5.43 5.91
CA ASP A 203 11.72 -5.29 5.69
C ASP A 203 10.99 -6.64 5.84
N ARG A 204 10.10 -6.74 6.84
CA ARG A 204 9.24 -7.90 7.11
C ARG A 204 7.77 -7.58 6.79
N ARG A 205 7.55 -6.73 5.80
CA ARG A 205 6.21 -6.37 5.35
C ARG A 205 5.56 -7.55 4.60
N PRO A 206 4.32 -7.95 4.92
CA PRO A 206 3.53 -8.66 3.93
C PRO A 206 3.31 -7.78 2.70
N LEU A 207 2.94 -8.37 1.57
CA LEU A 207 2.50 -7.58 0.42
C LEU A 207 1.30 -6.75 0.84
N GLN A 208 1.42 -5.43 0.66
CA GLN A 208 0.46 -4.48 1.18
C GLN A 208 0.39 -3.22 0.34
N VAL A 209 -0.77 -2.56 0.40
CA VAL A 209 -1.01 -1.31 -0.31
C VAL A 209 -1.96 -0.44 0.50
N PHE A 210 -1.54 0.79 0.77
CA PHE A 210 -2.41 1.80 1.37
C PHE A 210 -3.26 2.42 0.26
N THR A 211 -4.54 2.06 0.20
CA THR A 211 -5.38 2.35 -0.97
C THR A 211 -6.85 2.55 -0.60
N ARG A 212 -7.62 2.98 -1.60
CA ARG A 212 -9.08 3.10 -1.50
C ARG A 212 -9.74 1.73 -1.61
N TRP A 213 -10.87 1.55 -0.93
CA TRP A 213 -11.63 0.31 -0.90
C TRP A 213 -11.93 -0.26 -2.29
N TYR A 214 -12.40 0.57 -3.23
CA TYR A 214 -12.70 0.10 -4.58
C TYR A 214 -11.47 -0.52 -5.25
N GLY A 215 -10.28 0.07 -5.04
CA GLY A 215 -9.07 -0.41 -5.67
C GLY A 215 -8.73 -1.81 -5.20
N PHE A 216 -8.82 -2.06 -3.90
CA PHE A 216 -8.48 -3.37 -3.33
C PHE A 216 -9.56 -4.43 -3.56
N SER A 217 -10.83 -4.08 -3.37
CA SER A 217 -11.95 -5.03 -3.48
C SER A 217 -12.22 -5.51 -4.91
N LEU A 218 -11.88 -4.72 -5.93
CA LEU A 218 -11.99 -5.12 -7.33
C LEU A 218 -10.89 -6.10 -7.73
N THR A 219 -9.67 -5.93 -7.21
CA THR A 219 -8.57 -6.90 -7.42
C THR A 219 -8.77 -8.18 -6.61
N PHE A 220 -9.32 -8.09 -5.40
CA PHE A 220 -9.56 -9.23 -4.53
C PHE A 220 -11.05 -9.39 -4.20
N PRO A 221 -11.86 -9.92 -5.13
CA PRO A 221 -13.29 -10.12 -4.88
C PRO A 221 -13.54 -11.00 -3.66
N GLY A 222 -14.42 -10.55 -2.76
CA GLY A 222 -14.74 -11.28 -1.53
C GLY A 222 -13.68 -11.17 -0.43
N VAL A 223 -12.70 -10.26 -0.58
CA VAL A 223 -11.71 -9.91 0.45
C VAL A 223 -12.35 -9.75 1.83
N ALA A 224 -11.67 -10.24 2.86
CA ALA A 224 -12.10 -10.04 4.25
C ALA A 224 -11.91 -8.58 4.66
N ILE A 225 -12.81 -8.07 5.49
CA ILE A 225 -12.69 -6.73 6.08
C ILE A 225 -12.46 -6.93 7.56
N TYR A 226 -11.39 -6.37 8.10
CA TYR A 226 -11.15 -6.36 9.53
C TYR A 226 -12.18 -5.43 10.20
N ASP A 227 -12.93 -5.96 11.17
CA ASP A 227 -14.07 -5.28 11.81
C ASP A 227 -13.85 -4.93 13.29
N GLY A 228 -12.68 -5.23 13.84
CA GLY A 228 -12.36 -5.01 15.26
C GLY A 228 -12.97 -6.11 16.14
N GLY A 229 -12.11 -6.82 16.87
CA GLY A 229 -12.53 -7.87 17.81
C GLY A 229 -13.15 -7.34 19.10
#